data_AF-A0A6N2BC09-F1
#
_entry.id   AF-A0A6N2BC09-F1
#
_cell.length_a   1.000
_cell.length_b   1.000
_cell.length_c   1.000
_cell.angle_alpha   90.00
_cell.angle_beta   90.00
_cell.angle_gamma   90.00
#
_symmetry.space_group_name_H-M   'P 1'
#
loop_
_entity.id
_entity.type
_entity.pdbx_description
1 polymer ?
#
loop_
_entity_poly.entity_id
_entity_poly.type
_entity_poly.pdbx_seq_one_letter_code
_entity_poly.pdbx_strand_id
1 'polypeptide(L)'
;MLKGYIGEALGQYNEKNDTKYEVKDILKVNGSGCKDINFFITFTVTNGEKEYFQDKVVRHIDQSLDFPIVRPRVKEGRDIE
;
A
#
# COMPACT_ATOMS: atom_id res chain seq x y z
N MET A 1 10.49 1.14 -8.45
CA MET A 1 10.14 -0.17 -7.88
C MET A 1 8.99 -0.06 -6.89
N LEU A 2 9.20 0.41 -5.64
CA LEU A 2 8.15 0.56 -4.62
C LEU A 2 6.92 1.36 -5.07
N LYS A 3 7.10 2.50 -5.76
CA LYS A 3 5.99 3.28 -6.36
C LYS A 3 5.15 2.46 -7.35
N GLY A 4 5.76 1.51 -8.07
CA GLY A 4 5.06 0.61 -8.98
C GLY A 4 4.19 -0.39 -8.23
N TYR A 5 4.72 -0.99 -7.16
CA TYR A 5 3.95 -1.91 -6.31
C TYR A 5 2.74 -1.23 -5.67
N ILE A 6 2.93 -0.02 -5.11
CA ILE A 6 1.84 0.76 -4.53
C ILE A 6 0.80 1.12 -5.61
N GLY A 7 1.26 1.45 -6.83
CA GLY A 7 0.37 1.75 -7.95
C GLY A 7 -0.48 0.55 -8.36
N GLU A 8 0.10 -0.63 -8.42
CA GLU A 8 -0.60 -1.88 -8.72
C GLU A 8 -1.60 -2.25 -7.62
N ALA A 9 -1.17 -2.18 -6.35
CA ALA A 9 -2.01 -2.42 -5.19
C ALA A 9 -3.21 -1.46 -5.14
N LEU A 10 -2.96 -0.16 -5.37
CA LEU A 10 -4.00 0.86 -5.41
C LEU A 10 -4.92 0.71 -6.63
N GLY A 11 -4.40 0.26 -7.77
CA GLY A 11 -5.19 -0.08 -8.96
C GLY A 11 -6.22 -1.16 -8.66
N GLN A 12 -5.79 -2.27 -8.05
CA GLN A 12 -6.70 -3.35 -7.63
C GLN A 12 -7.75 -2.86 -6.61
N TYR A 13 -7.35 -1.99 -5.68
CA TYR A 13 -8.29 -1.36 -4.75
C TYR A 13 -9.32 -0.49 -5.47
N ASN A 14 -8.88 0.33 -6.43
CA ASN A 14 -9.74 1.21 -7.20
C ASN A 14 -10.77 0.45 -8.03
N GLU A 15 -10.34 -0.61 -8.73
CA GLU A 15 -11.23 -1.48 -9.50
C GLU A 15 -12.29 -2.15 -8.61
N LYS A 16 -11.88 -2.64 -7.43
CA LYS A 16 -12.77 -3.33 -6.50
C LYS A 16 -13.81 -2.41 -5.86
N ASN A 17 -13.45 -1.15 -5.60
CA ASN A 17 -14.28 -0.21 -4.84
C ASN A 17 -14.92 0.89 -5.72
N ASP A 18 -14.72 0.85 -7.04
CA ASP A 18 -15.13 1.90 -7.99
C ASP A 18 -14.63 3.30 -7.59
N THR A 19 -13.35 3.38 -7.21
CA THR A 19 -12.68 4.62 -6.79
C THR A 19 -11.60 5.05 -7.78
N LYS A 20 -11.11 6.29 -7.65
CA LYS A 20 -10.10 6.88 -8.54
C LYS A 20 -8.94 7.50 -7.77
N TYR A 21 -8.46 6.79 -6.76
CA TYR A 21 -7.36 7.27 -5.94
C TYR A 21 -6.04 7.30 -6.72
N GLU A 22 -5.30 8.39 -6.57
CA GLU A 22 -3.95 8.55 -7.11
C GLU A 22 -2.92 8.72 -6.00
N VAL A 23 -1.79 8.02 -6.09
CA VAL A 23 -0.69 8.14 -5.12
C VAL A 23 -0.07 9.55 -5.18
N LYS A 24 0.09 10.18 -4.02
CA LYS A 24 0.81 11.45 -3.86
C LYS A 24 2.21 11.23 -3.31
N ASP A 25 2.30 10.82 -2.04
CA ASP A 25 3.57 10.69 -1.33
C ASP A 25 3.68 9.35 -0.60
N ILE A 26 4.89 8.82 -0.53
CA ILE A 26 5.22 7.68 0.34
C ILE A 26 5.73 8.27 1.65
N LEU A 27 5.08 7.94 2.77
CA LEU A 27 5.41 8.49 4.09
C LEU A 27 6.35 7.58 4.88
N LYS A 28 6.10 6.28 4.86
CA LYS A 28 6.86 5.30 5.64
C LYS A 28 6.92 3.98 4.90
N VAL A 29 8.07 3.32 4.96
CA VAL A 29 8.27 1.97 4.45
C VAL A 29 8.99 1.18 5.53
N ASN A 30 8.37 0.12 6.03
CA ASN A 30 9.02 -0.87 6.88
C ASN A 30 9.23 -2.13 6.06
N GLY A 31 10.48 -2.58 5.94
CA GLY A 31 10.83 -3.84 5.30
C GLY A 31 11.07 -4.93 6.35
N SER A 32 10.61 -6.14 6.07
CA SER A 32 10.98 -7.34 6.83
C SER A 32 11.15 -8.51 5.87
N GLY A 33 12.05 -9.43 6.16
CA GLY A 33 12.25 -10.58 5.29
C GLY A 33 13.03 -11.71 5.95
N CYS A 34 12.54 -12.92 5.73
CA CYS A 34 13.26 -14.15 6.05
C CYS A 34 13.30 -15.05 4.82
N LYS A 35 12.13 -15.45 4.32
CA LYS A 35 11.96 -16.19 3.05
C LYS A 35 11.44 -15.28 1.93
N ASP A 36 10.34 -14.59 2.20
CA ASP A 36 9.77 -13.57 1.32
C ASP A 36 10.10 -12.16 1.83
N ILE A 37 10.16 -11.19 0.92
CA ILE A 37 10.40 -9.79 1.27
C ILE A 37 9.05 -9.11 1.45
N ASN A 38 8.77 -8.66 2.67
CA ASN A 38 7.54 -7.98 3.04
C ASN A 38 7.81 -6.48 3.15
N PHE A 39 6.95 -5.67 2.56
CA PHE A 39 6.95 -4.23 2.72
C PHE A 39 5.62 -3.80 3.34
N PHE A 40 5.68 -3.06 4.45
CA PHE A 40 4.53 -2.35 5.01
C PHE A 40 4.69 -0.87 4.70
N ILE A 41 3.78 -0.34 3.91
CA ILE A 41 3.91 0.98 3.31
C ILE A 41 2.77 1.86 3.80
N THR A 42 3.10 3.05 4.31
CA THR A 42 2.11 4.12 4.52
C THR A 42 2.35 5.19 3.47
N PHE A 43 1.29 5.57 2.75
CA PHE A 43 1.34 6.55 1.68
C PHE A 43 0.09 7.43 1.71
N THR A 44 0.13 8.53 0.96
CA THR A 44 -1.01 9.41 0.78
C THR A 44 -1.56 9.25 -0.63
N VAL A 45 -2.87 9.39 -0.74
CA VAL A 45 -3.58 9.41 -2.02
C VAL A 45 -4.42 10.67 -2.14
N THR A 46 -4.88 10.94 -3.36
CA THR A 46 -5.92 11.95 -3.60
C THR A 46 -7.09 11.37 -4.39
N ASN A 47 -8.29 11.79 -4.04
CA ASN A 47 -9.52 11.64 -4.83
C ASN A 47 -10.43 12.84 -4.51
N GLY A 48 -9.96 14.04 -4.84
CA GLY A 48 -10.52 15.31 -4.38
C GLY A 48 -9.94 15.78 -3.04
N GLU A 49 -9.88 14.91 -2.03
CA GLU A 49 -9.22 15.18 -0.74
C GLU A 49 -7.94 14.35 -0.55
N LYS A 50 -7.07 14.77 0.38
CA LYS A 50 -5.89 14.01 0.79
C LYS A 50 -6.28 12.95 1.81
N GLU A 51 -6.01 11.70 1.51
CA GLU A 51 -6.25 10.55 2.38
C GLU A 51 -4.97 9.78 2.67
N TYR A 52 -4.95 9.05 3.78
CA TYR A 52 -3.84 8.19 4.18
C TYR A 52 -4.21 6.76 3.88
N PHE A 53 -3.30 6.01 3.28
CA PHE A 53 -3.47 4.61 2.95
C PHE A 53 -2.34 3.78 3.55
N GLN A 54 -2.64 2.52 3.79
CA GLN A 54 -1.69 1.49 4.16
C GLN A 54 -1.77 0.33 3.20
N ASP A 55 -0.59 -0.18 2.87
CA ASP A 55 -0.36 -1.30 1.98
C ASP A 55 0.55 -2.32 2.72
N LYS A 56 0.32 -3.61 2.45
CA LYS A 56 1.32 -4.65 2.61
C LYS A 56 1.61 -5.27 1.24
N VAL A 57 2.87 -5.19 0.78
CA VAL A 57 3.38 -5.92 -0.39
C VAL A 57 4.17 -7.13 0.09
N VAL A 58 3.90 -8.29 -0.49
CA VAL A 58 4.73 -9.49 -0.33
C VAL A 58 5.38 -9.78 -1.67
N ARG A 59 6.71 -9.76 -1.70
CA ARG A 59 7.50 -10.20 -2.85
C ARG A 59 8.09 -11.57 -2.55
N HIS A 60 7.59 -12.55 -3.28
CA HIS A 60 8.04 -13.93 -3.21
C HIS A 60 9.40 -14.14 -3.87
N ILE A 61 10.04 -15.27 -3.57
CA ILE A 61 11.35 -15.65 -4.16
C ILE A 61 11.26 -15.78 -5.69
N ASP A 62 10.13 -16.26 -6.22
CA ASP A 62 9.85 -16.36 -7.65
C ASP A 62 9.54 -15.00 -8.33
N GLN A 63 9.67 -13.91 -7.56
CA GLN A 63 9.41 -12.52 -7.95
C GLN A 63 7.93 -12.16 -8.16
N SER A 64 7.00 -13.07 -7.88
CA SER A 64 5.58 -12.73 -7.82
C SER A 64 5.29 -11.76 -6.68
N LEU A 65 4.21 -10.99 -6.84
CA LEU A 65 3.75 -9.98 -5.89
C LEU A 65 2.36 -10.33 -5.40
N ASP A 66 2.17 -10.25 -4.09
CA ASP A 66 0.85 -10.25 -3.46
C ASP A 66 0.62 -8.94 -2.72
N PHE A 67 -0.64 -8.49 -2.74
CA PHE A 67 -1.10 -7.28 -2.04
C PHE A 67 -2.16 -7.63 -1.00
N PRO A 68 -1.81 -8.37 0.07
CA PRO A 68 -2.78 -8.84 1.07
C PRO A 68 -3.50 -7.71 1.81
N ILE A 69 -2.94 -6.50 1.85
CA ILE A 69 -3.56 -5.34 2.50
C ILE A 69 -3.40 -4.14 1.57
N VAL A 70 -4.53 -3.52 1.21
CA VAL A 70 -4.60 -2.17 0.63
C VAL A 70 -5.86 -1.53 1.19
N ARG A 71 -5.71 -0.49 2.01
CA ARG A 71 -6.87 0.14 2.66
C ARG A 71 -6.60 1.58 3.11
N PRO A 72 -7.65 2.39 3.27
CA PRO A 72 -7.57 3.64 4.01
C PRO A 72 -7.05 3.41 5.43
N ARG A 73 -6.18 4.31 5.88
CA ARG A 73 -5.74 4.39 7.27
C ARG A 73 -6.77 5.20 8.05
N VAL A 74 -7.31 4.63 9.13
CA VAL A 74 -8.24 5.34 10.01
C VAL A 74 -7.54 6.58 10.56
N LYS A 75 -8.16 7.77 10.44
CA LYS A 75 -7.60 9.05 10.89
C LYS A 75 -7.32 9.09 12.40
N GLU A 76 -7.81 8.13 13.20
CA GLU A 76 -7.66 8.09 14.66
C GLU A 76 -7.45 6.68 15.23
N GLY A 77 -6.34 6.00 14.90
CA GLY A 77 -6.06 4.72 15.53
C GLY A 77 -4.62 4.27 15.38
N ARG A 78 -3.88 4.38 16.48
CA ARG A 78 -2.59 3.78 16.84
C ARG A 78 -1.93 2.92 15.76
N ASP A 79 -0.71 3.31 15.39
CA ASP A 79 0.29 2.41 14.82
C ASP A 79 0.25 1.08 15.61
N ILE A 80 -0.20 0.02 14.95
CA ILE A 80 0.08 -1.33 15.46
C ILE A 80 1.55 -1.59 15.16
N GLU A 81 2.34 -1.51 16.24
CA GLU A 81 3.74 -1.93 16.35
C GLU A 81 3.96 -3.36 15.87
#